data_AF-A0A5J5I524-F1
#
_entry.id   AF-A0A5J5I524-F1
#
_cell.length_a   1.000
_cell.length_b   1.000
_cell.length_c   1.000
_cell.angle_alpha   90.00
_cell.angle_beta   90.00
_cell.angle_gamma   90.00
#
_symmetry.space_group_name_H-M   'P 1'
#
loop_
_entity.id
_entity.type
_entity.pdbx_description
1 polymer ?
#
loop_
_entity_poly.entity_id
_entity_poly.type
_entity_poly.pdbx_seq_one_letter_code
_entity_poly.pdbx_strand_id
1 'polypeptide(L)'
;MLKEALYFQQLKKYERRLNIHHIRIVHFIPGRIRLKSELWKQNEPLLQKVEAVIKKEPFVKKISFEVFTGSLVIEFQLKEPPPLEIVKLWVERIIKLHRIKD
;
A
#
# COMPACT_ATOMS: atom_id res chain seq x y z
N MET A 1 20.71 5.25 12.14
CA MET A 1 20.87 6.58 11.51
C MET A 1 20.78 6.58 9.97
N LEU A 2 21.75 6.07 9.18
CA LEU A 2 21.67 6.14 7.69
C LEU A 2 20.52 5.32 7.05
N LYS A 3 20.25 4.11 7.56
CA LYS A 3 19.16 3.24 7.08
C LYS A 3 17.77 3.83 7.36
N GLU A 4 17.60 4.52 8.49
CA GLU A 4 16.34 5.17 8.87
C GLU A 4 16.07 6.40 7.99
N ALA A 5 17.07 7.24 7.73
CA ALA A 5 16.91 8.40 6.85
C ALA A 5 16.50 7.99 5.42
N LEU A 6 17.15 6.97 4.86
CA LEU A 6 16.81 6.40 3.56
C LEU A 6 15.39 5.81 3.55
N TYR A 7 15.00 5.15 4.63
CA TYR A 7 13.67 4.60 4.82
C TYR A 7 12.58 5.69 4.82
N PHE A 8 12.76 6.75 5.62
CA PHE A 8 11.82 7.88 5.66
C PHE A 8 11.74 8.62 4.32
N GLN A 9 12.86 8.77 3.61
CA GLN A 9 12.88 9.36 2.29
C GLN A 9 12.04 8.55 1.29
N GLN A 10 12.16 7.22 1.32
CA GLN A 10 11.37 6.34 0.47
C GLN A 10 9.88 6.38 0.83
N LEU A 11 9.55 6.36 2.12
CA LEU A 11 8.16 6.48 2.58
C LEU A 11 7.52 7.78 2.06
N LYS A 12 8.22 8.91 2.19
CA LYS A 12 7.76 10.20 1.63
C LYS A 12 7.57 10.15 0.12
N LYS A 13 8.44 9.46 -0.62
CA LYS A 13 8.29 9.27 -2.06
C LYS A 13 7.02 8.46 -2.38
N TYR A 14 6.73 7.41 -1.62
CA TYR A 14 5.53 6.61 -1.80
C TYR A 14 4.26 7.35 -1.41
N GLU A 15 4.28 8.12 -0.32
CA GLU A 15 3.16 9.00 0.06
C GLU A 15 2.82 9.99 -1.04
N ARG A 16 3.82 10.67 -1.62
CA ARG A 16 3.59 11.61 -2.74
C ARG A 16 2.90 10.92 -3.91
N ARG A 17 3.30 9.69 -4.23
CA ARG A 17 2.72 8.93 -5.33
C ARG A 17 1.30 8.45 -5.02
N LEU A 18 1.03 8.02 -3.79
CA LEU A 18 -0.31 7.64 -3.35
C LEU A 18 -1.26 8.84 -3.34
N ASN A 19 -0.77 10.01 -2.94
CA ASN A 19 -1.57 11.24 -2.88
C ASN A 19 -2.08 11.69 -4.26
N ILE A 20 -1.33 11.45 -5.34
CA ILE A 20 -1.78 11.73 -6.73
C ILE A 20 -3.07 10.93 -7.05
N HIS A 21 -3.26 9.78 -6.41
CA HIS A 21 -4.44 8.93 -6.57
C HIS A 21 -5.46 9.09 -5.43
N HIS A 22 -5.38 10.18 -4.65
CA HIS A 22 -6.25 10.44 -3.49
C HIS A 22 -6.20 9.32 -2.43
N ILE A 23 -5.05 8.66 -2.29
CA ILE A 23 -4.81 7.65 -1.25
C ILE A 23 -3.82 8.24 -0.25
N ARG A 24 -4.18 8.22 1.03
CA ARG A 24 -3.34 8.70 2.13
C ARG A 24 -2.89 7.54 3.00
N ILE A 25 -1.63 7.55 3.43
CA ILE A 25 -1.16 6.70 4.52
C ILE A 25 -1.67 7.35 5.81
N VAL A 26 -2.56 6.66 6.51
CA VAL A 26 -3.09 7.15 7.80
C VAL A 26 -2.15 6.72 8.92
N HIS A 27 -1.81 5.43 8.98
CA HIS A 27 -0.84 4.91 9.94
C HIS A 27 0.13 3.96 9.23
N PHE A 28 1.39 4.03 9.61
CA PHE A 28 2.40 3.08 9.21
C PHE A 28 3.20 2.66 10.45
N ILE A 29 3.06 1.40 10.86
CA ILE A 29 3.81 0.81 11.97
C ILE A 29 4.45 -0.49 11.50
N PRO A 30 5.48 -0.99 12.21
CA PRO A 30 6.06 -2.31 11.93
C PRO A 30 4.97 -3.39 11.74
N GLY A 31 4.92 -3.98 10.54
CA GLY A 31 3.99 -5.06 10.20
C GLY A 31 2.56 -4.64 9.85
N ARG A 32 2.24 -3.34 9.81
CA ARG A 32 0.89 -2.86 9.45
C ARG A 32 0.91 -1.48 8.79
N ILE A 33 0.20 -1.37 7.68
CA ILE A 33 -0.10 -0.08 7.03
C ILE A 33 -1.62 0.10 6.93
N ARG A 34 -2.08 1.31 7.27
CA ARG A 34 -3.46 1.74 7.05
C ARG A 34 -3.47 2.83 5.99
N LEU A 35 -4.20 2.58 4.92
CA LEU A 35 -4.46 3.52 3.84
C LEU A 35 -5.89 4.02 3.91
N LYS A 36 -6.15 5.21 3.38
CA LYS A 36 -7.49 5.78 3.26
C LYS A 36 -7.68 6.50 1.94
N SER A 37 -8.83 6.32 1.32
CA SER A 37 -9.27 7.10 0.16
C SER A 37 -10.78 7.31 0.19
N GLU A 38 -11.22 8.54 -0.11
CA GLU A 38 -12.66 8.83 -0.23
C GLU A 38 -13.26 8.15 -1.47
N LEU A 39 -12.46 7.91 -2.51
CA LEU A 39 -12.89 7.23 -3.74
C LEU A 39 -13.26 5.76 -3.50
N TRP A 40 -12.70 5.14 -2.46
CA TRP A 40 -12.99 3.76 -2.11
C TRP A 40 -14.39 3.58 -1.51
N LYS A 41 -14.95 4.63 -0.90
CA LYS A 41 -16.32 4.60 -0.37
C LYS A 41 -17.39 4.40 -1.45
N GLN A 42 -17.06 4.78 -2.68
CA GLN A 42 -17.96 4.76 -3.83
C GLN A 42 -17.61 3.66 -4.84
N ASN A 43 -16.56 2.87 -4.59
CA ASN A 43 -16.02 1.93 -5.56
C ASN A 43 -15.56 0.62 -4.90
N GLU A 44 -16.53 -0.10 -4.33
CA GLU A 44 -16.30 -1.41 -3.73
C GLU A 44 -15.67 -2.44 -4.70
N PRO A 45 -16.05 -2.51 -5.99
CA PRO A 45 -15.40 -3.45 -6.92
C PRO A 45 -13.90 -3.18 -7.12
N LEU A 46 -13.48 -1.92 -7.07
CA LEU A 46 -12.05 -1.56 -7.07
C LEU A 46 -11.36 -2.08 -5.81
N LEU A 47 -11.97 -1.90 -4.63
CA LEU A 47 -11.42 -2.40 -3.37
C LEU A 47 -11.25 -3.92 -3.37
N GLN A 48 -12.25 -4.66 -3.85
CA GLN A 48 -12.18 -6.12 -3.95
C GLN A 48 -11.05 -6.58 -4.89
N LYS A 49 -10.82 -5.87 -6.00
CA LYS A 49 -9.68 -6.13 -6.89
C LYS A 49 -8.34 -5.85 -6.21
N VAL A 50 -8.23 -4.73 -5.51
CA VAL A 50 -7.04 -4.38 -4.73
C VAL A 50 -6.76 -5.44 -3.67
N GLU A 51 -7.80 -5.90 -2.97
CA GLU A 51 -7.70 -6.98 -1.99
C GLU A 51 -7.18 -8.27 -2.62
N ALA A 52 -7.80 -8.73 -3.70
CA ALA A 52 -7.44 -9.97 -4.38
C ALA A 52 -6.00 -9.97 -4.89
N VAL A 53 -5.45 -8.81 -5.25
CA VAL A 53 -4.05 -8.68 -5.68
C VAL A 53 -3.12 -8.70 -4.46
N ILE A 54 -3.37 -7.86 -3.46
CA ILE A 54 -2.47 -7.70 -2.31
C ILE A 54 -2.46 -8.96 -1.44
N LYS A 55 -3.59 -9.65 -1.30
CA LYS A 55 -3.68 -10.91 -0.52
C LYS A 55 -2.79 -12.04 -1.07
N LYS A 56 -2.39 -11.98 -2.35
CA LYS A 56 -1.49 -12.95 -2.96
C LYS A 56 -0.01 -12.68 -2.67
N GLU A 57 0.33 -11.52 -2.11
CA GLU A 57 1.71 -11.19 -1.80
C GLU A 57 2.19 -12.05 -0.62
N PRO A 58 3.35 -12.72 -0.73
CA PRO A 58 3.79 -13.77 0.21
C PRO A 58 4.05 -13.27 1.63
N PHE A 59 4.20 -11.95 1.81
CA PHE A 59 4.43 -11.33 3.12
C PHE A 59 3.14 -10.77 3.73
N VAL A 60 2.02 -10.74 3.00
CA VAL A 60 0.75 -10.24 3.51
C VAL A 60 0.09 -11.32 4.36
N LYS A 61 -0.14 -11.01 5.64
CA LYS A 61 -0.86 -11.87 6.59
C LYS A 61 -2.36 -11.70 6.43
N LYS A 62 -2.78 -10.45 6.33
CA LYS A 62 -4.19 -10.08 6.34
C LYS A 62 -4.38 -8.77 5.61
N ILE A 63 -5.51 -8.68 4.95
CA ILE A 63 -6.02 -7.45 4.35
C ILE A 63 -7.48 -7.33 4.77
N SER A 64 -7.91 -6.11 5.08
CA SER A 64 -9.29 -5.81 5.42
C SER A 64 -9.65 -4.42 4.92
N PHE A 65 -10.79 -4.30 4.25
CA PHE A 65 -11.34 -3.02 3.83
C PHE A 65 -12.57 -2.67 4.67
N GLU A 66 -12.80 -1.38 4.85
CA GLU A 66 -14.01 -0.83 5.45
C GLU A 66 -14.54 0.23 4.49
N VAL A 67 -15.55 -0.14 3.69
CA VAL A 67 -16.08 0.71 2.60
C VAL A 67 -16.63 2.01 3.18
N PHE A 68 -17.35 1.96 4.30
CA PHE A 68 -17.99 3.13 4.88
C PHE A 68 -16.97 4.23 5.24
N THR A 69 -15.82 3.82 5.77
CA THR A 69 -14.75 4.75 6.17
C THR A 69 -13.71 4.98 5.07
N GLY A 70 -13.80 4.24 3.95
CA GLY A 70 -12.80 4.24 2.89
C GLY A 70 -11.42 3.80 3.39
N SER A 71 -11.36 2.90 4.37
CA SER A 71 -10.10 2.44 4.98
C SER A 71 -9.67 1.11 4.39
N LEU A 72 -8.36 0.96 4.15
CA LEU A 72 -7.72 -0.31 3.84
C LEU A 72 -6.62 -0.58 4.87
N VAL A 73 -6.66 -1.73 5.50
CA VAL A 73 -5.62 -2.17 6.44
C VAL A 73 -4.92 -3.38 5.84
N ILE A 74 -3.60 -3.32 5.81
CA ILE A 74 -2.74 -4.41 5.36
C ILE A 74 -1.82 -4.76 6.52
N GLU A 75 -1.91 -5.99 7.00
CA GLU A 75 -1.00 -6.58 7.96
C GLU A 75 -0.03 -7.49 7.23
N PHE A 76 1.26 -7.36 7.49
CA PHE A 76 2.31 -8.09 6.80
C PHE A 76 3.35 -8.60 7.78
N GLN A 77 4.00 -9.70 7.44
CA GLN A 77 5.17 -10.20 8.15
C GLN A 77 6.35 -9.27 7.87
N LEU A 78 6.87 -8.67 8.93
CA LEU A 78 8.26 -8.28 8.97
C LEU A 78 9.06 -9.56 9.13
N LYS A 79 9.49 -10.17 8.02
CA LYS A 79 10.81 -10.80 8.06
C LYS A 79 11.77 -9.63 8.25
N GLU A 80 12.68 -9.73 9.20
CA GLU A 80 13.73 -8.71 9.44
C GLU A 80 14.18 -8.07 8.13
N PRO A 81 14.34 -6.74 8.16
CA PRO A 81 13.61 -5.78 7.33
C PRO A 81 13.35 -6.28 5.88
N PRO A 82 12.16 -6.02 5.29
CA PRO A 82 11.90 -6.40 3.91
C PRO A 82 13.00 -5.78 3.03
N PRO A 83 13.73 -6.59 2.24
CA PRO A 83 14.76 -6.07 1.35
C PRO A 83 14.15 -4.94 0.54
N LEU A 84 14.89 -3.83 0.40
CA LEU A 84 14.46 -2.65 -0.37
C LEU A 84 13.87 -3.04 -1.75
N GLU A 85 14.37 -4.15 -2.28
CA GLU A 85 13.96 -4.80 -3.52
C GLU A 85 12.49 -5.24 -3.54
N ILE A 86 11.94 -5.72 -2.43
CA ILE A 86 10.53 -6.16 -2.36
C ILE A 86 9.60 -4.95 -2.41
N VAL A 87 9.94 -3.90 -1.66
CA VAL A 87 9.19 -2.64 -1.69
C VAL A 87 9.24 -2.02 -3.09
N LYS A 88 10.42 -2.04 -3.73
CA LYS A 88 10.59 -1.59 -5.13
C LYS A 88 9.71 -2.40 -6.10
N LEU A 89 9.68 -3.72 -5.96
CA LEU A 89 8.92 -4.62 -6.83
C LEU A 89 7.40 -4.38 -6.74
N TRP A 90 6.88 -4.17 -5.52
CA TRP A 90 5.47 -3.84 -5.31
C TRP A 90 5.09 -2.51 -5.96
N VAL A 91 5.96 -1.53 -5.81
CA VAL A 91 5.78 -0.18 -6.35
C VAL A 91 5.74 -0.18 -7.87
N GLU A 92 6.57 -0.97 -8.53
CA GLU A 92 6.60 -1.12 -10.00
C GLU A 92 5.35 -1.85 -10.50
N ARG A 93 4.91 -2.91 -9.83
CA ARG A 93 3.67 -3.63 -10.17
C ARG A 93 2.44 -2.73 -10.09
N ILE A 94 2.34 -1.91 -9.05
CA ILE A 94 1.23 -0.96 -8.88
C ILE A 94 1.20 0.07 -10.01
N ILE A 95 2.36 0.61 -10.43
CA ILE A 95 2.43 1.54 -11.58
C ILE A 95 1.97 0.87 -12.86
N LYS A 96 2.47 -0.34 -13.13
CA LYS A 96 2.16 -1.05 -14.38
C LYS A 96 0.66 -1.29 -14.52
N LEU A 97 -0.01 -1.68 -13.43
CA LEU A 97 -1.46 -1.87 -13.41
C LEU A 97 -2.25 -0.57 -13.62
N HIS A 98 -1.68 0.60 -13.29
CA HIS A 98 -2.30 1.91 -13.53
C HIS A 98 -2.05 2.44 -14.95
N ARG A 99 -1.07 1.91 -15.69
CA ARG A 99 -0.74 2.36 -17.07
C ARG A 99 -1.45 1.56 -18.17
N ILE A 100 -2.11 0.44 -17.87
CA ILE A 100 -2.84 -0.37 -18.88
C ILE A 100 -4.26 0.20 -19.10
N LYS A 101 -4.39 1.53 -19.11
CA LYS A 101 -5.67 2.23 -19.36
C LYS A 101 -5.57 3.34 -20.41
N ASP A 102 -4.49 3.34 -21.19
CA ASP A 102 -4.39 4.09 -22.44
C ASP A 102 -4.45 3.10 -23.62
#